data_AF-A0A9Q2FN31-F1
#
_entry.id   AF-A0A9Q2FN31-F1
#
_cell.length_a   1.000
_cell.length_b   1.000
_cell.length_c   1.000
_cell.angle_alpha   90.00
_cell.angle_beta   90.00
_cell.angle_gamma   90.00
#
_symmetry.space_group_name_H-M   'P 1'
#
loop_
_entity.id
_entity.type
_entity.pdbx_description
1 polymer ?
#
loop_
_entity_poly.entity_id
_entity_poly.type
_entity_poly.pdbx_seq_one_letter_code
_entity_poly.pdbx_strand_id
1 'polypeptide(L)'
;MSDDFFIGDLIRAKQSAVDAAVTTIAKSAAGPYFLQRRPALVLGYYSLGIGNRVSAWIAYKRKNGKWYEYGWPVNLNKYELVSRPKNTAILNPFEAWQNVPQARHITLVRSKKCFYSYQWAAGTSTTDPDTPLIYQSLPMSAADLGAYIRLALSKTSDHRSQRIDGKFSEGYLREIAIRSNETAAPIKEELSTKFKLEPTKLLSARSQISINQLFDCYELHPSVQYGGSDMFVSINESDEILGKAALEMLDRPYMAEKKYCEKYSYLSHVIPHLEKSIIDAEF
;
A
#
# COMPACT_ATOMS: atom_id res chain seq x y z
N MET A 1 26.52 -1.36 -1.76
CA MET A 1 25.51 -2.04 -0.94
C MET A 1 24.69 -0.95 -0.27
N SER A 2 23.38 -0.88 -0.50
CA SER A 2 22.53 -0.01 0.32
C SER A 2 22.51 -0.60 1.72
N ASP A 3 22.68 0.23 2.74
CA ASP A 3 22.36 -0.20 4.10
C ASP A 3 20.92 -0.71 4.10
N ASP A 4 20.68 -1.90 4.65
CA ASP A 4 19.33 -2.41 4.84
C ASP A 4 18.65 -1.53 5.88
N PHE A 5 17.93 -0.51 5.42
CA PHE A 5 17.05 0.28 6.26
C PHE A 5 15.88 -0.59 6.74
N PHE A 6 15.37 -0.28 7.93
CA PHE A 6 14.21 -0.87 8.58
C PHE A 6 13.18 0.19 8.95
N ILE A 7 11.90 -0.22 9.05
CA ILE A 7 10.86 0.63 9.64
C ILE A 7 11.28 0.97 11.07
N GLY A 8 11.22 2.26 11.40
CA GLY A 8 11.70 2.82 12.66
C GLY A 8 13.14 3.35 12.61
N ASP A 9 13.91 3.09 11.55
CA ASP A 9 15.25 3.66 11.41
C ASP A 9 15.19 5.18 11.32
N LEU A 10 16.05 5.83 12.10
CA LEU A 10 16.36 7.23 11.95
C LEU A 10 17.48 7.36 10.92
N ILE A 11 17.23 8.14 9.87
CA ILE A 11 18.12 8.29 8.72
C ILE A 11 18.41 9.76 8.48
N ARG A 12 19.51 10.08 7.81
CA ARG A 12 19.80 11.45 7.33
C ARG A 12 20.31 11.42 5.91
N ALA A 13 20.11 12.50 5.16
CA ALA A 13 20.66 12.59 3.81
C ALA A 13 22.19 12.54 3.85
N LYS A 14 22.81 11.78 2.95
CA LYS A 14 24.26 11.74 2.77
C LYS A 14 24.77 13.09 2.27
N GLN A 15 25.89 13.57 2.80
CA GLN A 15 26.48 14.84 2.36
C GLN A 15 26.75 14.84 0.85
N SER A 16 27.24 13.73 0.30
CA SER A 16 27.45 13.58 -1.15
C SER A 16 26.17 13.72 -1.98
N ALA A 17 25.02 13.27 -1.46
CA ALA A 17 23.73 13.44 -2.13
C ALA A 17 23.22 14.88 -2.05
N VAL A 18 23.55 15.60 -0.95
CA VAL A 18 23.25 17.03 -0.78
C VAL A 18 24.13 17.88 -1.72
N ASP A 19 25.43 17.59 -1.78
CA ASP A 19 26.39 18.31 -2.62
C ASP A 19 26.09 18.11 -4.12
N ALA A 20 25.68 16.90 -4.51
CA ALA A 20 25.25 16.59 -5.87
C ALA A 20 23.90 17.24 -6.25
N ALA A 21 23.11 17.70 -5.27
CA ALA A 21 21.83 18.35 -5.49
C ALA A 21 22.00 19.84 -5.84
N VAL A 22 22.66 20.12 -6.97
CA VAL A 22 22.99 21.49 -7.42
C VAL A 22 21.79 22.23 -8.02
N THR A 23 20.84 21.51 -8.63
CA THR A 23 19.61 22.09 -9.24
C THR A 23 18.39 21.91 -8.33
N THR A 24 17.37 22.75 -8.50
CA THR A 24 16.10 22.63 -7.75
C THR A 24 15.46 21.26 -7.93
N ILE A 25 15.53 20.67 -9.12
CA ILE A 25 15.00 19.34 -9.42
C ILE A 25 15.81 18.25 -8.70
N ALA A 26 17.14 18.34 -8.72
CA ALA A 26 18.01 17.41 -8.01
C ALA A 26 17.83 17.51 -6.49
N LYS A 27 17.59 18.72 -5.96
CA LYS A 27 17.22 18.95 -4.55
C LYS A 27 15.92 18.24 -4.22
N SER A 28 14.86 18.42 -5.00
CA SER A 28 13.60 17.70 -4.78
C SER A 28 13.79 16.17 -4.85
N ALA A 29 14.63 15.67 -5.76
CA ALA A 29 14.91 14.25 -5.89
C ALA A 29 15.72 13.68 -4.72
N ALA A 30 16.56 14.48 -4.05
CA ALA A 30 17.25 14.11 -2.81
C ALA A 30 16.33 14.11 -1.57
N GLY A 31 15.10 14.55 -1.76
CA GLY A 31 14.20 14.96 -0.69
C GLY A 31 14.23 16.48 -0.56
N PRO A 32 13.09 17.15 -0.34
CA PRO A 32 13.02 18.60 -0.17
C PRO A 32 14.10 19.12 0.77
N TYR A 33 14.52 20.37 0.55
CA TYR A 33 15.66 21.01 1.25
C TYR A 33 15.71 20.81 2.77
N PHE A 34 14.57 20.67 3.44
CA PHE A 34 14.53 20.41 4.88
C PHE A 34 14.96 18.99 5.26
N LEU A 35 14.69 17.96 4.44
CA LEU A 35 15.15 16.57 4.66
C LEU A 35 16.65 16.42 4.48
N GLN A 36 17.26 17.32 3.73
CA GLN A 36 18.71 17.38 3.55
C GLN A 36 19.43 17.87 4.82
N ARG A 37 18.69 18.43 5.79
CA ARG A 37 19.22 19.10 6.98
C ARG A 37 18.74 18.52 8.29
N ARG A 38 17.85 17.53 8.24
CA ARG A 38 17.17 16.97 9.41
C ARG A 38 17.09 15.46 9.28
N PRO A 39 17.09 14.73 10.39
CA PRO A 39 16.82 13.32 10.33
C PRO A 39 15.39 13.08 9.84
N ALA A 40 15.21 11.94 9.20
CA ALA A 40 13.93 11.39 8.84
C ALA A 40 13.77 10.02 9.51
N LEU A 41 12.53 9.64 9.78
CA LEU A 41 12.15 8.35 10.33
C LEU A 41 11.55 7.51 9.21
N VAL A 42 12.05 6.29 8.99
CA VAL A 42 11.47 5.34 8.03
C VAL A 42 10.16 4.80 8.58
N LEU A 43 9.07 4.95 7.83
CA LEU A 43 7.72 4.57 8.26
C LEU A 43 7.21 3.29 7.61
N GLY A 44 7.66 3.01 6.39
CA GLY A 44 7.17 1.91 5.57
C GLY A 44 7.82 1.96 4.20
N TYR A 45 7.79 0.86 3.46
CA TYR A 45 8.35 0.82 2.10
C TYR A 45 7.27 1.10 1.08
N TYR A 46 7.64 1.85 0.05
CA TYR A 46 6.85 1.88 -1.18
C TYR A 46 7.27 0.65 -2.01
N SER A 47 6.74 -0.52 -1.65
CA SER A 47 7.09 -1.79 -2.26
C SER A 47 5.85 -2.45 -2.83
N LEU A 48 5.86 -2.71 -4.15
CA LEU A 48 4.90 -3.60 -4.81
C LEU A 48 5.46 -5.04 -4.92
N GLY A 49 6.24 -5.48 -3.92
CA GLY A 49 6.94 -6.77 -3.96
C GLY A 49 7.97 -6.87 -5.10
N ILE A 50 8.74 -5.80 -5.33
CA ILE A 50 9.69 -5.66 -6.46
C ILE A 50 11.13 -6.04 -6.12
N GLY A 51 11.34 -6.73 -4.99
CA GLY A 51 12.63 -7.30 -4.61
C GLY A 51 13.68 -6.28 -4.16
N ASN A 52 13.27 -5.08 -3.76
CA ASN A 52 14.20 -4.05 -3.29
C ASN A 52 13.57 -3.11 -2.25
N ARG A 53 14.43 -2.56 -1.37
CA ARG A 53 14.08 -1.54 -0.36
C ARG A 53 14.65 -0.17 -0.73
N VAL A 54 14.39 0.29 -1.95
CA VAL A 54 14.98 1.55 -2.44
C VAL A 54 14.11 2.76 -2.14
N SER A 55 12.80 2.57 -2.00
CA SER A 55 11.84 3.67 -1.79
C SER A 55 11.06 3.48 -0.49
N ALA A 56 10.99 4.52 0.34
CA ALA A 56 10.29 4.46 1.61
C ALA A 56 9.48 5.72 1.90
N TRP A 57 8.36 5.53 2.58
CA TRP A 57 7.63 6.56 3.28
C TRP A 57 8.43 6.97 4.51
N ILE A 58 8.50 8.27 4.77
CA ILE A 58 9.27 8.81 5.89
C ILE A 58 8.47 9.87 6.65
N ALA A 59 8.82 10.07 7.91
CA ALA A 59 8.44 11.27 8.68
C ALA A 59 9.66 12.12 9.01
N TYR A 60 9.43 13.37 9.35
CA TYR A 60 10.48 14.28 9.82
C TYR A 60 9.97 15.18 10.95
N LYS A 61 10.88 15.67 11.77
CA LYS A 61 10.57 16.60 12.87
C LYS A 61 10.49 18.04 12.33
N ARG A 62 9.33 18.68 12.50
CA ARG A 62 9.12 20.11 12.18
C ARG A 62 9.81 21.02 13.20
N LYS A 63 9.92 22.33 12.91
CA LYS A 63 10.52 23.32 13.84
C LYS A 63 9.87 23.36 15.22
N ASN A 64 8.59 23.00 15.32
CA ASN A 64 7.84 22.92 16.57
C ASN A 64 8.02 21.58 17.32
N GLY A 65 8.99 20.77 16.93
CA GLY A 65 9.29 19.47 17.55
C GLY A 65 8.33 18.33 17.18
N LYS A 66 7.27 18.58 16.40
CA LYS A 66 6.29 17.54 16.03
C LYS A 66 6.75 16.75 14.80
N TRP A 67 6.56 15.44 14.86
CA TRP A 67 6.70 14.56 13.70
C TRP A 67 5.62 14.84 12.65
N TYR A 68 6.01 14.76 11.39
CA TYR A 68 5.12 14.93 10.25
C TYR A 68 5.49 13.95 9.14
N GLU A 69 4.50 13.22 8.63
CA GLU A 69 4.69 12.31 7.50
C GLU A 69 4.90 13.09 6.20
N TYR A 70 5.95 12.72 5.47
CA TYR A 70 6.16 13.23 4.15
C TYR A 70 5.22 12.51 3.17
N GLY A 71 4.44 13.28 2.40
CA GLY A 71 3.39 12.74 1.52
C GLY A 71 3.90 12.03 0.26
N TRP A 72 5.21 11.82 0.12
CA TRP A 72 5.79 11.12 -1.03
C TRP A 72 6.89 10.16 -0.57
N PRO A 73 7.06 9.00 -1.21
CA PRO A 73 8.19 8.13 -0.92
C PRO A 73 9.51 8.77 -1.37
N VAL A 74 10.58 8.50 -0.61
CA VAL A 74 11.95 8.97 -0.91
C VAL A 74 12.86 7.82 -1.27
N ASN A 75 13.89 8.10 -2.08
CA ASN A 75 14.91 7.13 -2.44
C ASN A 75 15.96 7.00 -1.31
N LEU A 76 15.98 5.85 -0.64
CA LEU A 76 16.84 5.53 0.50
C LEU A 76 18.34 5.48 0.15
N ASN A 77 18.73 5.29 -1.10
CA ASN A 77 20.15 5.30 -1.49
C ASN A 77 20.84 6.64 -1.16
N LYS A 78 20.06 7.71 -1.05
CA LYS A 78 20.51 9.08 -0.76
C LYS A 78 20.65 9.35 0.74
N TYR A 79 20.33 8.37 1.57
CA TYR A 79 20.36 8.47 3.02
C TYR A 79 21.38 7.52 3.61
N GLU A 80 21.77 7.79 4.85
CA GLU A 80 22.58 6.93 5.71
C GLU A 80 21.88 6.77 7.07
N LEU A 81 22.17 5.65 7.73
CA LEU A 81 21.60 5.32 9.03
C LEU A 81 22.19 6.23 10.12
N VAL A 82 21.33 6.77 10.97
CA VAL A 82 21.70 7.54 12.17
C VAL A 82 21.50 6.70 13.41
N SER A 83 20.35 6.07 13.54
CA SER A 83 20.01 5.23 14.69
C SER A 83 18.96 4.20 14.30
N ARG A 84 18.98 3.06 14.99
CA ARG A 84 18.05 1.96 14.82
C ARG A 84 17.40 1.62 16.16
N PRO A 85 16.08 1.43 16.22
CA PRO A 85 15.42 1.00 17.45
C PRO A 85 15.91 -0.39 17.87
N LYS A 86 16.08 -0.60 19.17
CA LYS A 86 16.57 -1.87 19.73
C LYS A 86 15.65 -3.02 19.38
N ASN A 87 14.35 -2.76 19.28
CA ASN A 87 13.35 -3.76 18.92
C ASN A 87 12.81 -3.57 17.50
N THR A 88 13.71 -3.66 16.52
CA THR A 88 13.37 -3.52 15.10
C THR A 88 12.36 -4.59 14.64
N ALA A 89 12.37 -5.79 15.25
CA ALA A 89 11.54 -6.91 14.83
C ALA A 89 10.04 -6.64 14.95
N ILE A 90 9.60 -5.93 16.00
CA ILE A 90 8.18 -5.58 16.18
C ILE A 90 7.66 -4.73 15.00
N LEU A 91 8.50 -3.83 14.49
CA LEU A 91 8.14 -2.93 13.39
C LEU A 91 8.33 -3.54 12.01
N ASN A 92 9.07 -4.65 11.91
CA ASN A 92 9.41 -5.31 10.66
C ASN A 92 9.10 -6.81 10.72
N PRO A 93 7.85 -7.21 11.01
CA PRO A 93 7.48 -8.62 11.14
C PRO A 93 7.39 -9.35 9.78
N PHE A 94 7.42 -8.60 8.67
CA PHE A 94 7.20 -9.11 7.31
C PHE A 94 8.30 -8.73 6.34
N GLU A 95 8.52 -9.59 5.36
CA GLU A 95 9.44 -9.40 4.24
C GLU A 95 8.74 -8.78 3.02
N ALA A 96 7.93 -7.74 3.23
CA ALA A 96 7.10 -7.04 2.24
C ALA A 96 7.86 -6.47 1.01
N TRP A 97 9.18 -6.45 1.05
CA TRP A 97 10.08 -6.00 -0.01
C TRP A 97 10.52 -7.11 -0.96
N GLN A 98 10.38 -8.39 -0.56
CA GLN A 98 10.83 -9.52 -1.36
C GLN A 98 10.02 -9.68 -2.64
N ASN A 99 10.63 -10.32 -3.63
CA ASN A 99 9.96 -10.64 -4.88
C ASN A 99 8.87 -11.67 -4.65
N VAL A 100 7.65 -11.34 -5.08
CA VAL A 100 6.56 -12.32 -5.12
C VAL A 100 6.63 -13.15 -6.40
N PRO A 101 6.60 -14.50 -6.31
CA PRO A 101 6.59 -15.37 -7.49
C PRO A 101 5.42 -15.08 -8.44
N GLN A 102 4.26 -14.74 -7.87
CA GLN A 102 3.07 -14.34 -8.61
C GLN A 102 2.45 -13.12 -7.93
N ALA A 103 2.33 -12.01 -8.65
CA ALA A 103 1.68 -10.82 -8.14
C ALA A 103 0.17 -11.02 -8.19
N ARG A 104 -0.48 -10.81 -7.05
CA ARG A 104 -1.94 -10.93 -6.90
C ARG A 104 -2.46 -9.68 -6.22
N HIS A 105 -3.46 -9.05 -6.85
CA HIS A 105 -4.03 -7.80 -6.38
C HIS A 105 -5.54 -7.79 -6.66
N ILE A 106 -6.30 -7.43 -5.64
CA ILE A 106 -7.74 -7.17 -5.77
C ILE A 106 -8.10 -5.80 -5.23
N THR A 107 -9.16 -5.20 -5.76
CA THR A 107 -9.90 -4.15 -5.06
C THR A 107 -11.16 -4.75 -4.49
N LEU A 108 -11.24 -4.84 -3.17
CA LEU A 108 -12.44 -5.29 -2.44
C LEU A 108 -13.34 -4.08 -2.20
N VAL A 109 -14.65 -4.23 -2.43
CA VAL A 109 -15.66 -3.19 -2.22
C VAL A 109 -16.80 -3.71 -1.36
N ARG A 110 -17.21 -2.92 -0.36
CA ARG A 110 -18.35 -3.17 0.51
C ARG A 110 -19.51 -2.23 0.19
N SER A 111 -20.59 -2.78 -0.35
CA SER A 111 -21.85 -2.07 -0.47
C SER A 111 -22.75 -2.33 0.75
N LYS A 112 -23.94 -1.70 0.78
CA LYS A 112 -24.96 -1.99 1.79
C LYS A 112 -25.53 -3.41 1.73
N LYS A 113 -25.34 -4.12 0.62
CA LYS A 113 -26.03 -5.40 0.34
C LYS A 113 -25.11 -6.56 -0.01
N CYS A 114 -23.87 -6.29 -0.37
CA CYS A 114 -22.90 -7.30 -0.77
C CYS A 114 -21.47 -6.79 -0.65
N PHE A 115 -20.55 -7.74 -0.58
CA PHE A 115 -19.17 -7.55 -0.98
C PHE A 115 -19.01 -7.94 -2.45
N TYR A 116 -18.12 -7.24 -3.15
CA TYR A 116 -17.64 -7.64 -4.47
C TYR A 116 -16.19 -7.22 -4.64
N SER A 117 -15.47 -7.84 -5.56
CA SER A 117 -14.08 -7.52 -5.78
C SER A 117 -13.71 -7.52 -7.25
N TYR A 118 -12.90 -6.56 -7.64
CA TYR A 118 -12.22 -6.55 -8.93
C TYR A 118 -10.87 -7.21 -8.78
N GLN A 119 -10.62 -8.25 -9.57
CA GLN A 119 -9.30 -8.83 -9.74
C GLN A 119 -8.51 -7.98 -10.74
N TRP A 120 -7.23 -7.74 -10.46
CA TRP A 120 -6.36 -6.96 -11.34
C TRP A 120 -5.45 -7.86 -12.15
N ALA A 121 -5.29 -7.53 -13.43
CA ALA A 121 -4.25 -8.11 -14.27
C ALA A 121 -2.90 -7.51 -13.86
N ALA A 122 -2.13 -8.25 -13.06
CA ALA A 122 -0.93 -7.68 -12.45
C ALA A 122 0.08 -7.23 -13.54
N GLY A 123 0.53 -5.97 -13.46
CA GLY A 123 1.48 -5.38 -14.40
C GLY A 123 0.88 -4.60 -15.58
N THR A 124 -0.45 -4.59 -15.77
CA THR A 124 -1.13 -3.87 -16.87
C THR A 124 -1.91 -2.62 -16.45
N SER A 125 -2.09 -2.40 -15.14
CA SER A 125 -2.87 -1.29 -14.56
C SER A 125 -4.37 -1.29 -14.94
N THR A 126 -4.95 -2.47 -15.22
CA THR A 126 -6.40 -2.63 -15.45
C THR A 126 -6.94 -3.87 -14.73
N THR A 127 -8.26 -3.95 -14.60
CA THR A 127 -8.92 -5.15 -14.09
C THR A 127 -8.70 -6.32 -15.03
N ASP A 128 -8.61 -7.52 -14.49
CA ASP A 128 -8.37 -8.75 -15.25
C ASP A 128 -9.61 -9.07 -16.11
N PRO A 129 -9.52 -9.02 -17.45
CA PRO A 129 -10.65 -9.31 -18.32
C PRO A 129 -11.04 -10.79 -18.31
N ASP A 130 -10.13 -11.68 -17.90
CA ASP A 130 -10.30 -13.13 -17.92
C ASP A 130 -10.91 -13.66 -16.61
N THR A 131 -11.04 -12.80 -15.61
CA THR A 131 -11.62 -13.17 -14.31
C THR A 131 -13.03 -12.61 -14.16
N PRO A 132 -14.05 -13.47 -13.94
CA PRO A 132 -15.39 -12.99 -13.66
C PRO A 132 -15.43 -12.25 -12.32
N LEU A 133 -16.28 -11.22 -12.23
CA LEU A 133 -16.50 -10.54 -10.96
C LEU A 133 -16.99 -11.54 -9.91
N ILE A 134 -16.32 -11.53 -8.76
CA ILE A 134 -16.77 -12.27 -7.58
C ILE A 134 -17.57 -11.31 -6.70
N TYR A 135 -18.68 -11.80 -6.16
CA TYR A 135 -19.49 -11.06 -5.20
C TYR A 135 -20.25 -12.01 -4.29
N GLN A 136 -20.60 -11.54 -3.10
CA GLN A 136 -21.34 -12.30 -2.09
C GLN A 136 -22.25 -11.38 -1.30
N SER A 137 -23.49 -11.81 -1.08
CA SER A 137 -24.51 -11.05 -0.33
C SER A 137 -24.11 -10.85 1.14
N LEU A 138 -24.56 -9.75 1.73
CA LEU A 138 -24.51 -9.53 3.17
C LEU A 138 -25.75 -10.15 3.87
N PRO A 139 -25.65 -10.51 5.16
CA PRO A 139 -24.47 -10.39 6.02
C PRO A 139 -23.40 -11.44 5.69
N MET A 140 -22.16 -11.13 6.02
CA MET A 140 -21.01 -12.01 5.83
C MET A 140 -20.20 -12.01 7.14
N SER A 141 -19.83 -13.20 7.63
CA SER A 141 -18.95 -13.30 8.80
C SER A 141 -17.53 -12.88 8.46
N ALA A 142 -16.70 -12.58 9.46
CA ALA A 142 -15.28 -12.28 9.22
C ALA A 142 -14.56 -13.48 8.57
N ALA A 143 -14.86 -14.71 8.99
CA ALA A 143 -14.29 -15.91 8.39
C ALA A 143 -14.68 -16.04 6.91
N ASP A 144 -15.96 -15.83 6.57
CA ASP A 144 -16.41 -15.86 5.18
C ASP A 144 -15.75 -14.77 4.33
N LEU A 145 -15.52 -13.59 4.91
CA LEU A 145 -14.84 -12.49 4.23
C LEU A 145 -13.36 -12.80 3.96
N GLY A 146 -12.65 -13.38 4.92
CA GLY A 146 -11.27 -13.81 4.70
C GLY A 146 -11.15 -14.89 3.62
N ALA A 147 -12.03 -15.90 3.68
CA ALA A 147 -12.10 -16.94 2.66
C ALA A 147 -12.42 -16.36 1.28
N TYR A 148 -13.37 -15.42 1.22
CA TYR A 148 -13.70 -14.66 0.01
C TYR A 148 -12.48 -13.92 -0.56
N ILE A 149 -11.71 -13.20 0.28
CA ILE A 149 -10.51 -12.44 -0.13
C ILE A 149 -9.47 -13.39 -0.74
N ARG A 150 -9.20 -14.53 -0.07
CA ARG A 150 -8.24 -15.53 -0.58
C ARG A 150 -8.70 -16.13 -1.90
N LEU A 151 -9.98 -16.48 -2.01
CA LEU A 151 -10.55 -16.96 -3.27
C LEU A 151 -10.38 -15.90 -4.36
N ALA A 152 -10.72 -14.65 -4.10
CA ALA A 152 -10.58 -13.56 -5.05
C ALA A 152 -9.13 -13.35 -5.51
N LEU A 153 -8.16 -13.36 -4.59
CA LEU A 153 -6.74 -13.29 -4.93
C LEU A 153 -6.28 -14.50 -5.75
N SER A 154 -6.79 -15.71 -5.45
CA SER A 154 -6.41 -16.91 -6.21
C SER A 154 -6.84 -16.88 -7.68
N LYS A 155 -7.80 -16.00 -8.05
CA LYS A 155 -8.30 -15.84 -9.41
C LYS A 155 -7.54 -14.77 -10.21
N THR A 156 -6.72 -13.92 -9.59
CA THR A 156 -6.01 -12.86 -10.32
C THR A 156 -4.93 -13.44 -11.23
N SER A 157 -4.82 -12.92 -12.44
CA SER A 157 -3.75 -13.29 -13.37
C SER A 157 -2.50 -12.42 -13.20
N ASP A 158 -1.32 -13.02 -13.30
CA ASP A 158 -0.03 -12.30 -13.32
C ASP A 158 0.46 -12.11 -14.76
N HIS A 159 0.24 -10.91 -15.29
CA HIS A 159 0.62 -10.55 -16.66
C HIS A 159 2.07 -10.07 -16.74
N ARG A 160 2.82 -9.96 -15.62
CA ARG A 160 4.25 -9.58 -15.67
C ARG A 160 5.06 -10.56 -16.52
N SER A 161 4.64 -11.83 -16.57
CA SER A 161 5.20 -12.89 -17.42
C SER A 161 5.12 -12.61 -18.92
N GLN A 162 4.21 -11.73 -19.34
CA GLN A 162 4.01 -11.35 -20.76
C GLN A 162 5.03 -10.31 -21.23
N ARG A 163 5.92 -9.85 -20.33
CA ARG A 163 7.02 -8.95 -20.69
C ARG A 163 8.19 -9.74 -21.24
N ILE A 164 8.59 -9.41 -22.46
CA ILE A 164 9.84 -9.87 -23.08
C ILE A 164 10.82 -8.71 -23.00
N ASP A 165 12.01 -8.94 -22.45
CA ASP A 165 13.03 -7.89 -22.21
C ASP A 165 12.49 -6.67 -21.44
N GLY A 166 11.61 -6.93 -20.46
CA GLY A 166 11.00 -5.91 -19.61
C GLY A 166 9.86 -5.12 -20.26
N LYS A 167 9.48 -5.40 -21.51
CA LYS A 167 8.42 -4.70 -22.24
C LYS A 167 7.30 -5.64 -22.67
N PHE A 168 6.08 -5.13 -22.69
CA PHE A 168 4.98 -5.81 -23.36
C PHE A 168 5.13 -5.70 -24.87
N SER A 169 4.56 -6.66 -25.60
CA SER A 169 4.38 -6.52 -27.05
C SER A 169 3.54 -5.30 -27.39
N GLU A 170 3.74 -4.78 -28.60
CA GLU A 170 2.98 -3.64 -29.10
C GLU A 170 1.48 -3.97 -29.11
N GLY A 171 0.65 -3.02 -28.66
CA GLY A 171 -0.80 -3.19 -28.61
C GLY A 171 -1.34 -4.01 -27.42
N TYR A 172 -0.53 -4.82 -26.76
CA TYR A 172 -0.96 -5.71 -25.68
C TYR A 172 -1.77 -5.00 -24.57
N LEU A 173 -1.23 -3.91 -24.02
CA LEU A 173 -1.90 -3.15 -22.97
C LEU A 173 -3.23 -2.55 -23.43
N ARG A 174 -3.31 -2.15 -24.70
CA ARG A 174 -4.54 -1.60 -25.29
C ARG A 174 -5.58 -2.70 -25.44
N GLU A 175 -5.19 -3.87 -25.94
CA GLU A 175 -6.08 -5.03 -26.09
C GLU A 175 -6.67 -5.46 -24.75
N ILE A 176 -5.84 -5.63 -23.73
CA ILE A 176 -6.30 -5.99 -22.37
C ILE A 176 -7.24 -4.92 -21.80
N ALA A 177 -6.95 -3.64 -22.01
CA ALA A 177 -7.83 -2.56 -21.57
C ALA A 177 -9.20 -2.55 -22.30
N ILE A 178 -9.23 -2.85 -23.60
CA ILE A 178 -10.48 -2.97 -24.37
C ILE A 178 -11.31 -4.13 -23.81
N ARG A 179 -10.72 -5.32 -23.70
CA ARG A 179 -11.39 -6.51 -23.17
C ARG A 179 -11.91 -6.27 -21.76
N SER A 180 -11.13 -5.58 -20.93
CA SER A 180 -11.53 -5.23 -19.56
C SER A 180 -12.72 -4.28 -19.51
N ASN A 181 -12.85 -3.34 -20.46
CA ASN A 181 -14.00 -2.45 -20.52
C ASN A 181 -15.25 -3.17 -21.03
N GLU A 182 -15.09 -4.07 -21.99
CA GLU A 182 -16.17 -4.90 -22.55
C GLU A 182 -16.78 -5.82 -21.48
N THR A 183 -15.96 -6.37 -20.58
CA THR A 183 -16.45 -7.20 -19.46
C THR A 183 -17.01 -6.37 -18.30
N ALA A 184 -16.50 -5.16 -18.05
CA ALA A 184 -16.92 -4.36 -16.90
C ALA A 184 -18.37 -3.85 -16.97
N ALA A 185 -18.90 -3.54 -18.15
CA ALA A 185 -20.26 -2.98 -18.28
C ALA A 185 -21.37 -3.99 -17.89
N PRO A 186 -21.40 -5.23 -18.44
CA PRO A 186 -22.36 -6.25 -18.03
C PRO A 186 -22.29 -6.57 -16.52
N ILE A 187 -21.08 -6.59 -15.96
CA ILE A 187 -20.85 -6.84 -14.54
C ILE A 187 -21.50 -5.76 -13.65
N LYS A 188 -21.34 -4.47 -14.02
CA LYS A 188 -21.96 -3.37 -13.29
C LYS A 188 -23.49 -3.43 -13.38
N GLU A 189 -24.02 -3.82 -14.53
CA GLU A 189 -25.46 -4.01 -14.74
C GLU A 189 -26.00 -5.17 -13.89
N GLU A 190 -25.27 -6.29 -13.82
CA GLU A 190 -25.62 -7.44 -12.99
C GLU A 190 -25.69 -7.05 -11.50
N LEU A 191 -24.66 -6.39 -10.97
CA LEU A 191 -24.65 -5.91 -9.59
C LEU A 191 -25.79 -4.92 -9.32
N SER A 192 -26.02 -4.01 -10.26
CA SER A 192 -27.07 -2.99 -10.14
C SER A 192 -28.46 -3.64 -10.16
N THR A 193 -28.68 -4.65 -10.98
CA THR A 193 -29.97 -5.35 -11.10
C THR A 193 -30.22 -6.25 -9.89
N LYS A 194 -29.25 -7.11 -9.55
CA LYS A 194 -29.38 -8.11 -8.48
C LYS A 194 -29.50 -7.45 -7.11
N PHE A 195 -28.72 -6.40 -6.86
CA PHE A 195 -28.67 -5.73 -5.56
C PHE A 195 -29.34 -4.35 -5.56
N LYS A 196 -29.94 -3.88 -6.65
CA LYS A 196 -30.52 -2.52 -6.75
C LYS A 196 -29.52 -1.45 -6.28
N LEU A 197 -28.26 -1.58 -6.70
CA LEU A 197 -27.19 -0.64 -6.40
C LEU A 197 -27.17 0.46 -7.46
N GLU A 198 -26.90 1.70 -7.05
CA GLU A 198 -26.67 2.79 -8.01
C GLU A 198 -25.28 2.63 -8.64
N PRO A 199 -25.17 2.63 -9.98
CA PRO A 199 -23.89 2.46 -10.67
C PRO A 199 -22.81 3.46 -10.23
N THR A 200 -23.21 4.69 -9.93
CA THR A 200 -22.32 5.78 -9.46
C THR A 200 -21.76 5.54 -8.06
N LYS A 201 -22.38 4.67 -7.26
CA LYS A 201 -21.95 4.33 -5.90
C LYS A 201 -21.12 3.05 -5.85
N LEU A 202 -20.94 2.35 -6.96
CA LEU A 202 -20.17 1.10 -7.03
C LEU A 202 -18.64 1.28 -6.90
N LEU A 203 -18.14 2.51 -6.99
CA LEU A 203 -16.69 2.78 -6.94
C LEU A 203 -16.37 3.89 -5.94
N SER A 204 -17.14 4.00 -4.85
CA SER A 204 -16.78 4.96 -3.80
C SER A 204 -15.45 4.54 -3.19
N ALA A 205 -14.45 5.44 -3.27
CA ALA A 205 -13.14 5.24 -2.65
C ALA A 205 -13.22 4.90 -1.15
N ARG A 206 -14.34 5.23 -0.48
CA ARG A 206 -14.56 4.97 0.95
C ARG A 206 -15.10 3.57 1.24
N SER A 207 -15.70 2.92 0.26
CA SER A 207 -16.22 1.55 0.41
C SER A 207 -15.23 0.51 -0.05
N GLN A 208 -14.01 0.90 -0.44
CA GLN A 208 -13.08 -0.01 -1.07
C GLN A 208 -11.68 0.04 -0.46
N ILE A 209 -11.03 -1.11 -0.49
CA ILE A 209 -9.64 -1.29 -0.13
C ILE A 209 -8.95 -2.07 -1.25
N SER A 210 -7.71 -1.71 -1.55
CA SER A 210 -6.82 -2.54 -2.37
C SER A 210 -6.15 -3.56 -1.47
N ILE A 211 -6.05 -4.80 -1.93
CA ILE A 211 -5.39 -5.88 -1.19
C ILE A 211 -4.36 -6.50 -2.12
N ASN A 212 -3.08 -6.35 -1.76
CA ASN A 212 -1.96 -6.99 -2.44
C ASN A 212 -1.54 -8.22 -1.64
N GLN A 213 -1.29 -9.34 -2.33
CA GLN A 213 -0.55 -10.45 -1.73
C GLN A 213 0.94 -10.19 -1.93
N LEU A 214 1.66 -10.04 -0.82
CA LEU A 214 3.13 -9.96 -0.77
C LEU A 214 3.72 -11.35 -0.47
N PHE A 215 5.02 -11.40 -0.19
CA PHE A 215 5.74 -12.67 -0.01
C PHE A 215 5.20 -13.50 1.16
N ASP A 216 5.03 -12.87 2.32
CA ASP A 216 4.64 -13.51 3.59
C ASP A 216 3.44 -12.83 4.29
N CYS A 217 2.86 -11.80 3.67
CA CYS A 217 1.69 -11.07 4.17
C CYS A 217 0.76 -10.58 3.06
N TYR A 218 -0.45 -10.22 3.45
CA TYR A 218 -1.36 -9.38 2.68
C TYR A 218 -1.18 -7.92 3.13
N GLU A 219 -1.02 -7.02 2.18
CA GLU A 219 -1.07 -5.57 2.40
C GLU A 219 -2.47 -5.08 2.04
N LEU A 220 -3.16 -4.50 3.02
CA LEU A 220 -4.47 -3.89 2.86
C LEU A 220 -4.27 -2.37 2.80
N HIS A 221 -4.60 -1.77 1.67
CA HIS A 221 -4.44 -0.35 1.39
C HIS A 221 -5.80 0.34 1.26
N PRO A 222 -6.13 1.34 2.10
CA PRO A 222 -7.37 2.07 1.95
C PRO A 222 -7.31 2.99 0.73
N SER A 223 -8.38 3.04 -0.07
CA SER A 223 -8.42 3.95 -1.24
C SER A 223 -8.57 5.44 -0.89
N VAL A 224 -8.64 5.78 0.40
CA VAL A 224 -8.65 7.17 0.86
C VAL A 224 -7.20 7.63 1.04
N GLN A 225 -6.77 8.59 0.21
CA GLN A 225 -5.38 9.08 0.16
C GLN A 225 -5.06 10.08 1.30
N TYR A 226 -4.96 9.61 2.54
CA TYR A 226 -4.48 10.39 3.68
C TYR A 226 -3.17 9.77 4.23
N GLY A 227 -2.05 10.01 3.55
CA GLY A 227 -0.77 9.39 3.91
C GLY A 227 -0.78 7.86 3.79
N GLY A 228 0.31 7.22 4.20
CA GLY A 228 0.39 5.76 4.24
C GLY A 228 -0.31 5.22 5.49
N SER A 229 -1.23 4.27 5.34
CA SER A 229 -2.09 3.79 6.44
C SER A 229 -2.47 2.31 6.30
N ASP A 230 -1.56 1.56 5.68
CA ASP A 230 -1.77 0.16 5.32
C ASP A 230 -1.77 -0.74 6.55
N MET A 231 -2.49 -1.84 6.44
CA MET A 231 -2.45 -2.93 7.42
C MET A 231 -1.82 -4.15 6.77
N PHE A 232 -1.01 -4.88 7.53
CA PHE A 232 -0.35 -6.08 7.08
C PHE A 232 -0.85 -7.27 7.90
N VAL A 233 -1.22 -8.35 7.22
CA VAL A 233 -1.72 -9.60 7.85
C VAL A 233 -0.91 -10.76 7.29
N SER A 234 -0.34 -11.65 8.13
CA SER A 234 0.43 -12.78 7.60
C SER A 234 -0.43 -13.66 6.69
N ILE A 235 0.17 -14.21 5.62
CA ILE A 235 -0.52 -15.18 4.76
C ILE A 235 -0.92 -16.46 5.51
N ASN A 236 -0.27 -16.75 6.64
CA ASN A 236 -0.49 -17.92 7.47
C ASN A 236 -1.59 -17.73 8.53
N GLU A 237 -2.13 -16.51 8.67
CA GLU A 237 -3.24 -16.25 9.60
C GLU A 237 -4.53 -16.95 9.16
N SER A 238 -5.49 -17.05 10.08
CA SER A 238 -6.82 -17.57 9.75
C SER A 238 -7.62 -16.62 8.86
N ASP A 239 -8.60 -17.16 8.14
CA ASP A 239 -9.56 -16.36 7.37
C ASP A 239 -10.29 -15.35 8.27
N GLU A 240 -10.58 -15.73 9.52
CA GLU A 240 -11.24 -14.83 10.47
C GLU A 240 -10.40 -13.58 10.77
N ILE A 241 -9.08 -13.74 10.94
CA ILE A 241 -8.16 -12.60 11.20
C ILE A 241 -8.06 -11.69 9.97
N LEU A 242 -7.91 -12.27 8.77
CA LEU A 242 -7.88 -11.50 7.52
C LEU A 242 -9.18 -10.72 7.31
N GLY A 243 -10.33 -11.36 7.52
CA GLY A 243 -11.63 -10.71 7.41
C GLY A 243 -11.86 -9.62 8.45
N LYS A 244 -11.43 -9.83 9.70
CA LYS A 244 -11.49 -8.79 10.75
C LYS A 244 -10.66 -7.57 10.37
N ALA A 245 -9.43 -7.76 9.87
CA ALA A 245 -8.58 -6.66 9.42
C ALA A 245 -9.21 -5.88 8.25
N ALA A 246 -9.79 -6.59 7.27
CA ALA A 246 -10.50 -5.96 6.16
C ALA A 246 -11.72 -5.15 6.62
N LEU A 247 -12.53 -5.70 7.53
CA LEU A 247 -13.66 -4.98 8.12
C LEU A 247 -13.20 -3.75 8.90
N GLU A 248 -12.19 -3.89 9.75
CA GLU A 248 -11.63 -2.77 10.53
C GLU A 248 -11.21 -1.61 9.62
N MET A 249 -10.53 -1.90 8.50
CA MET A 249 -10.13 -0.88 7.54
C MET A 249 -11.34 -0.24 6.83
N LEU A 250 -12.32 -1.04 6.41
CA LEU A 250 -13.54 -0.57 5.77
C LEU A 250 -14.48 0.20 6.72
N ASP A 251 -14.36 -0.03 8.03
CA ASP A 251 -15.14 0.59 9.10
C ASP A 251 -14.47 1.84 9.70
N ARG A 252 -13.27 2.22 9.22
CA ARG A 252 -12.60 3.45 9.66
C ARG A 252 -13.54 4.65 9.46
N PRO A 253 -13.86 5.41 10.54
CA PRO A 253 -14.89 6.42 10.46
C PRO A 253 -14.45 7.63 9.64
N TYR A 254 -15.42 8.35 9.09
CA TYR A 254 -15.17 9.61 8.41
C TYR A 254 -14.66 10.66 9.40
N MET A 255 -13.46 11.15 9.18
CA MET A 255 -12.86 12.22 9.98
C MET A 255 -11.97 13.12 9.13
N ALA A 256 -11.70 14.32 9.64
CA ALA A 256 -10.74 15.22 9.03
C ALA A 256 -9.37 14.54 8.93
N GLU A 257 -8.66 14.74 7.81
CA GLU A 257 -7.35 14.15 7.50
C GLU A 257 -6.39 14.17 8.69
N LYS A 258 -6.27 15.32 9.38
CA LYS A 258 -5.43 15.44 10.57
C LYS A 258 -5.74 14.39 11.65
N LYS A 259 -7.02 14.19 11.98
CA LYS A 259 -7.46 13.19 12.97
C LYS A 259 -7.26 11.76 12.45
N TYR A 260 -7.43 11.57 11.15
CA TYR A 260 -7.17 10.27 10.51
C TYR A 260 -5.71 9.89 10.68
N CYS A 261 -4.79 10.79 10.34
CA CYS A 261 -3.37 10.53 10.43
C CYS A 261 -2.90 10.32 11.88
N GLU A 262 -3.49 11.03 12.85
CA GLU A 262 -3.19 10.82 14.28
C GLU A 262 -3.49 9.39 14.76
N LYS A 263 -4.39 8.66 14.08
CA LYS A 263 -4.85 7.33 14.53
C LYS A 263 -4.45 6.17 13.62
N TYR A 264 -4.37 6.39 12.31
CA TYR A 264 -4.28 5.32 11.32
C TYR A 264 -3.05 5.42 10.42
N SER A 265 -2.27 6.50 10.47
CA SER A 265 -1.09 6.61 9.61
C SER A 265 0.06 5.73 10.07
N TYR A 266 1.03 5.47 9.22
CA TYR A 266 2.22 4.70 9.60
C TYR A 266 2.94 5.30 10.82
N LEU A 267 3.07 6.61 10.91
CA LEU A 267 3.69 7.31 12.04
C LEU A 267 2.96 7.00 13.35
N SER A 268 1.62 6.98 13.35
CA SER A 268 0.84 6.61 14.54
C SER A 268 1.06 5.16 14.97
N HIS A 269 1.37 4.27 14.02
CA HIS A 269 1.74 2.87 14.29
C HIS A 269 3.19 2.71 14.72
N VAL A 270 4.12 3.49 14.16
CA VAL A 270 5.56 3.34 14.39
C VAL A 270 5.99 3.98 15.71
N ILE A 271 5.56 5.21 16.00
CA ILE A 271 6.00 6.00 17.17
C ILE A 271 5.87 5.24 18.50
N PRO A 272 4.77 4.52 18.80
CA PRO A 272 4.61 3.79 20.07
C PRO A 272 5.67 2.72 20.34
N HIS A 273 6.39 2.27 19.30
CA HIS A 273 7.39 1.21 19.40
C HIS A 273 8.84 1.75 19.39
N LEU A 274 9.03 3.07 19.39
CA LEU A 274 10.35 3.69 19.37
C LEU A 274 10.82 4.13 20.78
N GLU A 275 12.12 4.08 21.01
CA GLU A 275 12.71 4.65 22.22
C GLU A 275 12.70 6.17 22.19
N LYS A 276 12.65 6.80 23.38
CA LYS A 276 12.73 8.26 23.53
C LYS A 276 13.94 8.87 22.82
N SER A 277 15.09 8.18 22.79
CA SER A 277 16.28 8.66 22.10
C SER A 277 16.08 8.85 20.59
N ILE A 278 15.16 8.11 19.96
CA ILE A 278 14.80 8.29 18.54
C ILE A 278 13.70 9.34 18.42
N ILE A 279 12.67 9.28 19.27
CA ILE A 279 11.52 10.20 19.23
C ILE A 279 11.96 11.65 19.47
N ASP A 280 12.83 11.85 20.45
CA ASP A 280 13.29 13.17 20.90
C ASP A 280 14.51 13.66 20.13
N ALA A 281 15.10 12.85 19.24
CA ALA A 281 16.29 13.20 18.49
C ALA A 281 16.19 14.59 17.86
N GLU A 282 17.19 15.43 18.12
CA GLU A 282 17.35 16.77 17.54
C GLU A 282 18.71 16.82 16.86
N PHE A 283 18.75 17.39 15.65
CA PHE A 283 19.95 17.77 14.93
C PHE A 283 19.77 19.18 14.38
#